data_AF-A0AAF0EGX3-F1
#
_entry.id   AF-A0AAF0EGX3-F1
#
_cell.length_a   1.000
_cell.length_b   1.000
_cell.length_c   1.000
_cell.angle_alpha   90.00
_cell.angle_beta   90.00
_cell.angle_gamma   90.00
#
_symmetry.space_group_name_H-M   'P 1'
#
loop_
_entity.id
_entity.type
_entity.pdbx_description
1 polymer ?
#
loop_
_entity_poly.entity_id
_entity_poly.type
_entity_poly.pdbx_seq_one_letter_code
_entity_poly.pdbx_strand_id
1 'polypeptide(L)'
;MTVLVLVGNFVPVHRQYVDEKGWNVAKIAQNSYDIEGKVVGTFGFGRIGRLIMERLKPFGMKEMLYYDYNRADADTGQRYGVRHEDSVEELVRQCDIVMINAPLHEGTKGLFNKDLISTMKKGAWLVNTAQGAICMEADVAEAFRTGQLNGYGGDVTFPQPTPVDHPWRRRP
;
A
#
# COMPACT_ATOMS: atom_id res chain seq x y z
N MET A 1 3.37 9.15 4.81
CA MET A 1 4.60 9.42 4.03
C MET A 1 4.77 8.45 2.87
N THR A 2 4.91 7.14 3.11
CA THR A 2 5.18 6.14 2.06
C THR A 2 4.22 6.17 0.87
N VAL A 3 2.92 6.37 1.12
CA VAL A 3 1.91 6.55 0.06
C VAL A 3 2.30 7.69 -0.91
N LEU A 4 2.62 8.87 -0.39
CA LEU A 4 2.99 10.03 -1.20
C LEU A 4 4.30 9.80 -1.96
N VAL A 5 5.26 9.13 -1.34
CA VAL A 5 6.55 8.77 -1.96
C VAL A 5 6.33 7.84 -3.17
N LEU A 6 5.47 6.85 -3.02
CA LEU A 6 5.17 5.88 -4.08
C LEU A 6 4.36 6.52 -5.21
N VAL A 7 3.24 7.15 -4.88
CA VAL A 7 2.29 7.68 -5.87
C VAL A 7 2.88 8.89 -6.61
N GLY A 8 3.63 9.74 -5.90
CA GLY A 8 4.35 10.87 -6.50
C GLY A 8 5.65 10.50 -7.21
N ASN A 9 6.04 9.21 -7.24
CA ASN A 9 7.26 8.71 -7.88
C ASN A 9 8.58 9.33 -7.33
N PHE A 10 8.61 9.67 -6.04
CA PHE A 10 9.67 10.49 -5.45
C PHE A 10 11.08 9.87 -5.50
N VAL A 11 11.22 8.57 -5.24
CA VAL A 11 12.55 7.92 -5.19
C VAL A 11 13.27 7.99 -6.54
N PRO A 12 12.63 7.64 -7.68
CA PRO A 12 13.23 7.85 -8.99
C PRO A 12 13.53 9.32 -9.32
N VAL A 13 12.68 10.27 -8.89
CA VAL A 13 12.93 11.72 -9.06
C VAL A 13 14.25 12.08 -8.39
N HIS A 14 14.40 11.70 -7.12
CA HIS A 14 15.55 12.02 -6.30
C HIS A 14 16.84 11.44 -6.88
N ARG A 15 16.84 10.14 -7.23
CA ARG A 15 18.00 9.46 -7.83
C ARG A 15 18.45 10.14 -9.12
N GLN A 16 17.53 10.47 -10.02
CA GLN A 16 17.89 11.14 -11.27
C GLN A 16 18.63 12.45 -11.01
N TYR A 17 18.11 13.28 -10.10
CA TYR A 17 18.65 14.61 -9.87
C TYR A 17 19.96 14.57 -9.08
N VAL A 18 20.02 13.75 -8.02
CA VAL A 18 21.12 13.74 -7.06
C VAL A 18 22.24 12.80 -7.48
N ASP A 19 21.90 11.56 -7.87
CA ASP A 19 22.89 10.53 -8.16
C ASP A 19 23.35 10.62 -9.63
N GLU A 20 22.39 10.72 -10.55
CA GLU A 20 22.66 10.69 -12.00
C GLU A 20 22.97 12.09 -12.57
N LYS A 21 22.70 13.16 -11.81
CA LYS A 21 22.82 14.58 -12.25
C LYS A 21 22.05 14.85 -13.55
N GLY A 22 20.95 14.13 -13.77
CA GLY A 22 20.11 14.19 -14.96
C GLY A 22 18.90 15.10 -14.80
N TRP A 23 18.33 15.53 -15.92
CA TRP A 23 17.07 16.28 -15.98
C TRP A 23 16.18 15.78 -17.12
N ASN A 24 15.38 14.75 -16.85
CA ASN A 24 14.35 14.24 -17.75
C ASN A 24 13.01 14.21 -17.03
N VAL A 25 12.20 15.23 -17.29
CA VAL A 25 10.86 15.41 -16.68
C VAL A 25 9.90 14.34 -17.18
N ALA A 26 9.89 14.06 -18.50
CA ALA A 26 8.97 13.11 -19.11
C ALA A 26 9.11 11.69 -18.53
N LYS A 27 10.36 11.21 -18.36
CA LYS A 27 10.68 9.89 -17.78
C LYS A 27 10.13 9.72 -16.36
N ILE A 28 10.04 10.79 -15.60
CA ILE A 28 9.60 10.76 -14.20
C ILE A 28 8.09 10.98 -14.08
N ALA A 29 7.56 11.96 -14.83
CA ALA A 29 6.15 12.34 -14.80
C ALA A 29 5.23 11.21 -15.28
N GLN A 30 5.70 10.34 -16.19
CA GLN A 30 4.90 9.21 -16.71
C GLN A 30 4.36 8.25 -15.64
N ASN A 31 4.95 8.24 -14.43
CA ASN A 31 4.49 7.40 -13.33
C ASN A 31 4.28 8.17 -12.02
N SER A 32 4.12 9.50 -12.11
CA SER A 32 3.83 10.37 -10.98
C SER A 32 2.37 10.78 -11.05
N TYR A 33 1.62 10.57 -9.97
CA TYR A 33 0.18 10.82 -9.90
C TYR A 33 -0.16 11.60 -8.64
N ASP A 34 -1.34 12.20 -8.64
CA ASP A 34 -1.97 12.71 -7.44
C ASP A 34 -2.69 11.60 -6.69
N ILE A 35 -2.71 11.70 -5.36
CA ILE A 35 -3.54 10.80 -4.52
C ILE A 35 -4.98 11.27 -4.42
N GLU A 36 -5.26 12.54 -4.74
CA GLU A 36 -6.61 13.08 -4.87
C GLU A 36 -7.42 12.23 -5.87
N GLY A 37 -8.69 11.98 -5.54
CA GLY A 37 -9.57 11.17 -6.38
C GLY A 37 -9.25 9.67 -6.44
N LYS A 38 -8.23 9.19 -5.73
CA LYS A 38 -7.97 7.74 -5.59
C LYS A 38 -8.82 7.11 -4.49
N VAL A 39 -9.07 5.81 -4.61
CA VAL A 39 -9.67 4.98 -3.56
C VAL A 39 -8.55 4.38 -2.70
N VAL A 40 -8.64 4.57 -1.39
CA VAL A 40 -7.67 4.02 -0.43
C VAL A 40 -8.32 3.07 0.56
N GLY A 41 -7.67 1.95 0.82
CA GLY A 41 -8.13 0.92 1.75
C GLY A 41 -7.13 0.67 2.88
N THR A 42 -7.62 0.45 4.09
CA THR A 42 -6.82 -0.11 5.20
C THR A 42 -7.29 -1.52 5.56
N PHE A 43 -6.36 -2.47 5.54
CA PHE A 43 -6.54 -3.78 6.16
C PHE A 43 -6.14 -3.67 7.63
N GLY A 44 -7.13 -3.67 8.52
CA GLY A 44 -7.00 -3.34 9.93
C GLY A 44 -7.43 -1.89 10.20
N PHE A 45 -8.44 -1.72 11.06
CA PHE A 45 -9.05 -0.44 11.45
C PHE A 45 -9.00 -0.21 12.98
N GLY A 46 -7.88 -0.62 13.56
CA GLY A 46 -7.50 -0.30 14.94
C GLY A 46 -6.89 1.10 15.07
N ARG A 47 -6.00 1.28 16.07
CA ARG A 47 -5.39 2.58 16.40
C ARG A 47 -4.67 3.22 15.20
N ILE A 48 -3.81 2.45 14.52
CA ILE A 48 -2.97 2.96 13.41
C ILE A 48 -3.83 3.24 12.17
N GLY A 49 -4.68 2.28 11.76
CA GLY A 49 -5.56 2.43 10.61
C GLY A 49 -6.47 3.67 10.71
N ARG A 50 -7.06 3.93 11.89
CA ARG A 50 -7.88 5.12 12.15
C ARG A 50 -7.09 6.42 11.99
N LEU A 51 -5.91 6.50 12.59
CA LEU A 51 -5.03 7.68 12.51
C LEU A 51 -4.55 7.96 11.08
N ILE A 52 -4.32 6.90 10.28
CA ILE A 52 -3.99 7.03 8.87
C ILE A 52 -5.18 7.60 8.09
N MET A 53 -6.37 7.05 8.28
CA MET A 53 -7.57 7.52 7.57
C MET A 53 -7.91 8.97 7.92
N GLU A 54 -7.76 9.36 9.18
CA GLU A 54 -7.88 10.76 9.60
C GLU A 54 -6.89 11.70 8.89
N ARG A 55 -5.64 11.25 8.69
CA ARG A 55 -4.61 12.02 7.97
C ARG A 55 -4.84 12.07 6.46
N LEU A 56 -5.52 11.08 5.89
CA LEU A 56 -5.82 11.02 4.46
C LEU A 56 -7.08 11.80 4.09
N LYS A 57 -8.01 12.01 5.04
CA LYS A 57 -9.25 12.77 4.84
C LYS A 57 -9.07 14.12 4.10
N PRO A 58 -8.10 15.00 4.44
CA PRO A 58 -7.94 16.28 3.74
C PRO A 58 -7.32 16.18 2.34
N PHE A 59 -6.89 15.00 1.89
CA PHE A 59 -6.28 14.83 0.55
C PHE A 59 -7.30 14.64 -0.58
N GLY A 60 -8.61 14.73 -0.31
CA GLY A 60 -9.63 14.63 -1.36
C GLY A 60 -9.71 13.24 -2.00
N MET A 61 -9.52 12.18 -1.20
CA MET A 61 -9.68 10.80 -1.66
C MET A 61 -11.09 10.59 -2.21
N LYS A 62 -11.24 9.80 -3.29
CA LYS A 62 -12.57 9.48 -3.85
C LYS A 62 -13.38 8.68 -2.84
N GLU A 63 -12.78 7.64 -2.29
CA GLU A 63 -13.38 6.81 -1.24
C GLU A 63 -12.29 6.32 -0.28
N MET A 64 -12.65 6.20 1.00
CA MET A 64 -11.79 5.60 2.04
C MET A 64 -12.48 4.35 2.58
N LEU A 65 -11.84 3.20 2.38
CA LEU A 65 -12.38 1.89 2.69
C LEU A 65 -11.60 1.24 3.83
N TYR A 66 -12.23 0.35 4.57
CA TYR A 66 -11.52 -0.49 5.52
C TYR A 66 -12.11 -1.89 5.61
N TYR A 67 -11.23 -2.84 5.91
CA TYR A 67 -11.62 -4.15 6.42
C TYR A 67 -11.04 -4.32 7.82
N ASP A 68 -11.89 -4.71 8.76
CA ASP A 68 -11.52 -5.23 10.06
C ASP A 68 -12.59 -6.25 10.47
N TYR A 69 -12.19 -7.31 11.18
CA TYR A 69 -13.14 -8.29 11.70
C TYR A 69 -14.05 -7.65 12.76
N ASN A 70 -13.53 -6.66 13.49
CA ASN A 70 -14.32 -5.83 14.40
C ASN A 70 -14.84 -4.61 13.64
N ARG A 71 -16.06 -4.73 13.10
CA ARG A 71 -16.74 -3.62 12.43
C ARG A 71 -16.92 -2.45 13.39
N ALA A 72 -16.52 -1.26 12.95
CA ALA A 72 -16.76 -0.04 13.68
C ALA A 72 -18.26 0.32 13.69
N ASP A 73 -18.71 0.99 14.75
CA ASP A 73 -20.05 1.57 14.79
C ASP A 73 -20.22 2.69 13.74
N ALA A 74 -21.48 3.07 13.50
CA ALA A 74 -21.82 4.07 12.49
C ALA A 74 -21.19 5.45 12.78
N ASP A 75 -21.12 5.86 14.05
CA ASP A 75 -20.52 7.12 14.48
C ASP A 75 -19.02 7.18 14.15
N THR A 76 -18.31 6.10 14.46
CA THR A 76 -16.89 5.94 14.11
C THR A 76 -16.71 5.97 12.59
N GLY A 77 -17.53 5.24 11.83
CA GLY A 77 -17.47 5.25 10.37
C GLY A 77 -17.63 6.67 9.80
N GLN A 78 -18.63 7.42 10.28
CA GLN A 78 -18.90 8.79 9.87
C GLN A 78 -17.77 9.76 10.26
N ARG A 79 -17.24 9.65 11.49
CA ARG A 79 -16.13 10.48 11.99
C ARG A 79 -14.92 10.39 11.07
N TYR A 80 -14.50 9.18 10.74
CA TYR A 80 -13.33 8.96 9.87
C TYR A 80 -13.68 9.06 8.38
N GLY A 81 -14.96 9.07 8.00
CA GLY A 81 -15.40 9.13 6.60
C GLY A 81 -15.06 7.85 5.84
N VAL A 82 -15.18 6.70 6.51
CA VAL A 82 -14.77 5.40 5.96
C VAL A 82 -15.96 4.48 5.74
N ARG A 83 -15.87 3.63 4.72
CA ARG A 83 -16.84 2.56 4.44
C ARG A 83 -16.23 1.19 4.73
N HIS A 84 -16.98 0.34 5.42
CA HIS A 84 -16.57 -1.03 5.73
C HIS A 84 -16.76 -1.95 4.52
N GLU A 85 -15.85 -2.89 4.35
CA GLU A 85 -15.94 -3.99 3.39
C GLU A 85 -16.06 -5.32 4.13
N ASP A 86 -16.85 -6.25 3.58
CA ASP A 86 -17.14 -7.54 4.23
C ASP A 86 -15.97 -8.55 4.13
N SER A 87 -15.02 -8.32 3.21
CA SER A 87 -13.83 -9.15 3.05
C SER A 87 -12.61 -8.34 2.63
N VAL A 88 -11.42 -8.90 2.85
CA VAL A 88 -10.16 -8.32 2.35
C VAL A 88 -10.14 -8.30 0.83
N GLU A 89 -10.71 -9.31 0.19
CA GLU A 89 -10.79 -9.40 -1.28
C GLU A 89 -11.61 -8.26 -1.88
N GLU A 90 -12.79 -7.97 -1.31
CA GLU A 90 -13.64 -6.85 -1.75
C GLU A 90 -12.96 -5.49 -1.51
N LEU A 91 -12.23 -5.36 -0.40
CA LEU A 91 -11.41 -4.18 -0.13
C LEU A 91 -10.36 -3.96 -1.23
N VAL A 92 -9.53 -4.97 -1.51
CA VAL A 92 -8.37 -4.79 -2.40
C VAL A 92 -8.77 -4.62 -3.87
N ARG A 93 -9.90 -5.19 -4.30
CA ARG A 93 -10.45 -5.02 -5.65
C ARG A 93 -10.86 -3.58 -5.95
N GLN A 94 -11.31 -2.83 -4.93
CA GLN A 94 -11.81 -1.46 -5.08
C GLN A 94 -10.71 -0.40 -4.93
N CYS A 95 -9.61 -0.73 -4.27
CA CYS A 95 -8.58 0.25 -3.88
C CYS A 95 -7.53 0.45 -4.97
N ASP A 96 -7.13 1.71 -5.16
CA ASP A 96 -5.91 2.06 -5.88
C ASP A 96 -4.69 1.98 -4.94
N ILE A 97 -4.89 2.27 -3.65
CA ILE A 97 -3.86 2.22 -2.61
C ILE A 97 -4.36 1.33 -1.47
N VAL A 98 -3.60 0.30 -1.10
CA VAL A 98 -3.89 -0.58 0.04
C VAL A 98 -2.82 -0.44 1.11
N MET A 99 -3.25 -0.23 2.36
CA MET A 99 -2.40 -0.07 3.54
C MET A 99 -2.63 -1.23 4.52
N ILE A 100 -1.58 -1.94 4.91
CA ILE A 100 -1.64 -3.04 5.88
C ILE A 100 -1.36 -2.51 7.28
N ASN A 101 -2.34 -2.63 8.18
CA ASN A 101 -2.31 -2.17 9.57
C ASN A 101 -2.84 -3.23 10.57
N ALA A 102 -3.04 -4.47 10.11
CA ALA A 102 -3.49 -5.60 10.93
C ALA A 102 -2.31 -6.32 11.60
N PRO A 103 -2.52 -6.97 12.77
CA PRO A 103 -1.48 -7.76 13.42
C PRO A 103 -1.13 -9.03 12.63
N LEU A 104 0.06 -9.56 12.86
CA LEU A 104 0.46 -10.88 12.37
C LEU A 104 -0.07 -11.99 13.28
N HIS A 105 -0.82 -12.91 12.72
CA HIS A 105 -1.23 -14.18 13.33
C HIS A 105 -1.47 -15.21 12.21
N GLU A 106 -1.90 -16.43 12.55
CA GLU A 106 -2.08 -17.51 11.56
C GLU A 106 -3.01 -17.14 10.39
N GLY A 107 -4.05 -16.34 10.66
CA GLY A 107 -5.00 -15.89 9.63
C GLY A 107 -4.50 -14.74 8.74
N THR A 108 -3.40 -14.07 9.10
CA THR A 108 -2.83 -12.96 8.31
C THR A 108 -1.47 -13.28 7.72
N LYS A 109 -0.82 -14.35 8.18
CA LYS A 109 0.48 -14.79 7.66
C LYS A 109 0.34 -15.21 6.19
N GLY A 110 1.09 -14.55 5.31
CA GLY A 110 1.06 -14.79 3.87
C GLY A 110 -0.27 -14.45 3.21
N LEU A 111 -1.13 -13.66 3.85
CA LEU A 111 -2.44 -13.28 3.30
C LEU A 111 -2.31 -12.52 1.98
N PHE A 112 -1.34 -11.61 1.90
CA PHE A 112 -1.02 -10.89 0.66
C PHE A 112 -0.08 -11.75 -0.19
N ASN A 113 -0.65 -12.81 -0.77
CA ASN A 113 -0.02 -13.72 -1.71
C ASN A 113 -0.40 -13.38 -3.16
N LYS A 114 0.09 -14.17 -4.11
CA LYS A 114 -0.20 -14.02 -5.55
C LYS A 114 -1.70 -13.94 -5.85
N ASP A 115 -2.50 -14.80 -5.24
CA ASP A 115 -3.93 -14.88 -5.54
C ASP A 115 -4.63 -13.59 -5.12
N LEU A 116 -4.43 -13.13 -3.88
CA LEU A 116 -5.03 -11.89 -3.41
C LEU A 116 -4.50 -10.68 -4.18
N ILE A 117 -3.18 -10.58 -4.39
CA ILE A 117 -2.56 -9.46 -5.13
C ILE A 117 -3.05 -9.40 -6.58
N SER A 118 -3.35 -10.54 -7.21
CA SER A 118 -3.89 -10.58 -8.57
C SER A 118 -5.29 -9.97 -8.70
N THR A 119 -6.07 -9.95 -7.61
CA THR A 119 -7.40 -9.32 -7.57
C THR A 119 -7.34 -7.80 -7.36
N MET A 120 -6.18 -7.27 -6.97
CA MET A 120 -5.98 -5.82 -6.90
C MET A 120 -6.13 -5.19 -8.28
N LYS A 121 -6.46 -3.89 -8.31
CA LYS A 121 -6.39 -3.13 -9.56
C LYS A 121 -4.99 -3.20 -10.14
N LYS A 122 -4.91 -3.36 -11.47
CA LYS A 122 -3.64 -3.28 -12.20
C LYS A 122 -3.00 -1.92 -11.94
N GLY A 123 -1.75 -1.91 -11.47
CA GLY A 123 -1.02 -0.69 -11.14
C GLY A 123 -1.37 -0.10 -9.77
N ALA A 124 -1.98 -0.87 -8.86
CA ALA A 124 -2.22 -0.45 -7.48
C ALA A 124 -0.91 -0.27 -6.69
N TRP A 125 -0.99 0.47 -5.59
CA TRP A 125 0.10 0.63 -4.63
C TRP A 125 -0.20 -0.13 -3.35
N LEU A 126 0.78 -0.88 -2.84
CA LEU A 126 0.68 -1.61 -1.58
C LEU A 126 1.67 -1.06 -0.56
N VAL A 127 1.20 -0.76 0.65
CA VAL A 127 2.05 -0.27 1.74
C VAL A 127 1.89 -1.20 2.94
N ASN A 128 3.01 -1.70 3.46
CA ASN A 128 3.05 -2.54 4.64
C ASN A 128 3.98 -1.97 5.70
N THR A 129 3.40 -1.45 6.79
CA THR A 129 4.13 -1.02 7.99
C THR A 129 3.68 -1.82 9.22
N ALA A 130 3.10 -3.00 9.01
CA ALA A 130 2.59 -3.86 10.06
C ALA A 130 3.61 -4.95 10.41
N GLN A 131 3.67 -6.01 9.61
CA GLN A 131 4.63 -7.11 9.75
C GLN A 131 4.96 -7.70 8.37
N GLY A 132 6.25 -8.00 8.13
CA GLY A 132 6.72 -8.46 6.81
C GLY A 132 6.05 -9.76 6.37
N ALA A 133 5.88 -10.71 7.29
CA ALA A 133 5.29 -12.02 7.03
C ALA A 133 3.79 -12.01 6.69
N ILE A 134 3.12 -10.85 6.69
CA ILE A 134 1.74 -10.72 6.18
C ILE A 134 1.73 -10.81 4.63
N CYS A 135 2.84 -10.41 3.99
CA CYS A 135 3.01 -10.50 2.55
C CYS A 135 3.89 -11.69 2.18
N MET A 136 3.56 -12.35 1.07
CA MET A 136 4.46 -13.32 0.45
C MET A 136 5.51 -12.57 -0.37
N GLU A 137 6.76 -12.65 0.09
CA GLU A 137 7.90 -11.89 -0.45
C GLU A 137 8.07 -12.01 -1.96
N ALA A 138 8.10 -13.25 -2.46
CA ALA A 138 8.27 -13.56 -3.88
C ALA A 138 7.09 -13.04 -4.73
N ASP A 139 5.86 -13.14 -4.19
CA ASP A 139 4.65 -12.73 -4.91
C ASP A 139 4.57 -11.21 -5.04
N VAL A 140 4.95 -10.47 -4.00
CA VAL A 140 5.05 -9.00 -4.08
C VAL A 140 6.12 -8.56 -5.08
N ALA A 141 7.28 -9.22 -5.08
CA ALA A 141 8.35 -8.92 -6.03
C ALA A 141 7.91 -9.17 -7.48
N GLU A 142 7.23 -10.30 -7.73
CA GLU A 142 6.71 -10.66 -9.04
C GLU A 142 5.56 -9.73 -9.49
N ALA A 143 4.67 -9.37 -8.57
CA ALA A 143 3.59 -8.43 -8.84
C ALA A 143 4.12 -7.05 -9.24
N PHE A 144 5.21 -6.59 -8.61
CA PHE A 144 5.86 -5.36 -9.00
C PHE A 144 6.58 -5.48 -10.35
N ARG A 145 7.31 -6.59 -10.61
CA ARG A 145 7.97 -6.87 -11.89
C ARG A 145 6.99 -6.91 -13.07
N THR A 146 5.79 -7.47 -12.86
CA THR A 146 4.75 -7.60 -13.89
C THR A 146 3.88 -6.33 -14.04
N GLY A 147 4.11 -5.31 -13.22
CA GLY A 147 3.28 -4.11 -13.14
C GLY A 147 1.88 -4.35 -12.58
N GLN A 148 1.63 -5.51 -11.95
CA GLN A 148 0.41 -5.72 -11.16
C GLN A 148 0.35 -4.71 -10.02
N LEU A 149 1.48 -4.51 -9.34
CA LEU A 149 1.69 -3.39 -8.43
C LEU A 149 2.54 -2.32 -9.14
N ASN A 150 2.13 -1.06 -9.02
CA ASN A 150 2.94 0.07 -9.46
C ASN A 150 3.97 0.50 -8.39
N GLY A 151 3.79 0.04 -7.16
CA GLY A 151 4.77 0.23 -6.10
C GLY A 151 4.44 -0.56 -4.84
N TYR A 152 5.49 -0.97 -4.16
CA TYR A 152 5.44 -1.52 -2.80
C TYR A 152 6.35 -0.69 -1.89
N GLY A 153 5.92 -0.44 -0.66
CA GLY A 153 6.73 0.27 0.32
C GLY A 153 6.40 -0.12 1.76
N GLY A 154 7.39 -0.08 2.62
CA GLY A 154 7.27 -0.53 4.00
C GLY A 154 8.59 -0.46 4.75
N ASP A 155 8.55 -0.72 6.04
CA ASP A 155 9.69 -0.76 6.95
C ASP A 155 9.87 -2.11 7.64
N VAL A 156 9.02 -3.09 7.30
CA VAL A 156 9.01 -4.42 7.90
C VAL A 156 9.38 -5.51 6.89
N THR A 157 10.25 -6.44 7.30
CA THR A 157 10.61 -7.63 6.53
C THR A 157 10.52 -8.89 7.38
N PHE A 158 10.68 -10.06 6.78
CA PHE A 158 10.82 -11.32 7.48
C PHE A 158 11.86 -12.21 6.78
N PRO A 159 12.91 -12.71 7.47
CA PRO A 159 13.27 -12.44 8.87
C PRO A 159 13.80 -11.00 9.08
N GLN A 160 14.08 -10.66 10.33
CA GLN A 160 14.80 -9.45 10.73
C GLN A 160 16.05 -9.86 11.54
N PRO A 161 17.27 -9.41 11.18
CA PRO A 161 17.60 -8.46 10.11
C PRO A 161 17.33 -9.00 8.71
N THR A 162 16.96 -8.10 7.79
CA THR A 162 16.67 -8.46 6.39
C THR A 162 17.95 -8.98 5.70
N PRO A 163 17.95 -10.17 5.09
CA PRO A 163 19.06 -10.66 4.27
C PRO A 163 19.43 -9.66 3.16
N VAL A 164 20.69 -9.62 2.74
CA VAL A 164 21.20 -8.65 1.74
C VAL A 164 20.63 -8.91 0.34
N ASP A 165 20.35 -10.18 0.03
CA ASP A 165 19.78 -10.68 -1.21
C ASP A 165 18.25 -10.68 -1.22
N HIS A 166 17.61 -10.20 -0.15
CA HIS A 166 16.16 -10.10 -0.07
C HIS A 166 15.61 -9.26 -1.25
N PRO A 167 14.63 -9.77 -2.02
CA PRO A 167 14.17 -9.21 -3.29
C PRO A 167 13.57 -7.82 -3.12
N TRP A 168 12.94 -7.50 -1.99
CA TRP A 168 12.44 -6.14 -1.73
C TRP A 168 13.52 -5.06 -1.57
N ARG A 169 14.80 -5.43 -1.40
CA ARG A 169 15.90 -4.45 -1.30
C ARG A 169 16.23 -3.79 -2.64
N ARG A 170 15.85 -4.40 -3.76
CA ARG A 170 16.16 -3.91 -5.10
C ARG A 170 14.87 -3.75 -5.88
N ARG A 171 14.86 -2.71 -6.71
CA ARG A 171 13.83 -2.58 -7.74
C ARG A 171 14.08 -3.71 -8.76
N PRO A 172 13.12 -4.61 -9.06
CA PRO A 172 13.18 -5.41 -10.28
C PRO A 172 13.19 -4.52 -11.53
#